data_AF-A0A318EHA8-F1
#
_entry.id   AF-A0A318EHA8-F1
#
_cell.length_a   1.000
_cell.length_b   1.000
_cell.length_c   1.000
_cell.angle_alpha   90.00
_cell.angle_beta   90.00
_cell.angle_gamma   90.00
#
_symmetry.space_group_name_H-M   'P 1'
#
loop_
_entity.id
_entity.type
_entity.pdbx_description
1 polymer ?
#
loop_
_entity_poly.entity_id
_entity_poly.type
_entity_poly.pdbx_seq_one_letter_code
_entity_poly.pdbx_strand_id
1 'polypeptide(L)'
;MNWSPHVVVACVVERDGRFLIVEERIAGEMRLNQPAGHWEQGETLIEGARRETLEETRWEVEPTHVLGLYHVDPPGLGYGFLRIAFAADARCERSELALDDGIARALWLTRDEIAASHERHRSPMVLRCVDDYLAGVRYPLSLIAHL
;
A
#
# COMPACT_ATOMS: atom_id res chain seq x y z
N MET A 1 -14.63 23.11 -13.68
CA MET A 1 -13.35 22.41 -13.43
C MET A 1 -13.52 21.68 -12.10
N ASN A 2 -13.76 20.37 -12.13
CA ASN A 2 -13.78 19.57 -10.90
C ASN A 2 -12.57 18.64 -10.96
N TRP A 3 -11.48 19.08 -10.34
CA TRP A 3 -10.36 18.20 -10.02
C TRP A 3 -10.76 17.38 -8.79
N SER A 4 -10.58 16.06 -8.86
CA SER A 4 -10.75 15.14 -7.72
C SER A 4 -9.64 14.09 -7.81
N PRO A 5 -8.85 13.88 -6.75
CA PRO A 5 -7.88 12.78 -6.73
C PRO A 5 -8.61 11.44 -6.62
N HIS A 6 -7.96 10.39 -7.10
CA HIS A 6 -8.37 9.01 -6.81
C HIS A 6 -8.02 8.67 -5.36
N VAL A 7 -8.96 8.05 -4.65
CA VAL A 7 -8.72 7.58 -3.28
C VAL A 7 -8.20 6.16 -3.34
N VAL A 8 -7.04 5.93 -2.73
CA VAL A 8 -6.39 4.62 -2.67
C VAL A 8 -6.07 4.26 -1.22
N VAL A 9 -6.06 2.97 -0.93
CA VAL A 9 -5.71 2.41 0.37
C VAL A 9 -4.42 1.61 0.25
N ALA A 10 -3.63 1.54 1.33
CA ALA A 10 -2.37 0.79 1.33
C ALA A 10 -2.08 0.21 2.71
N CYS A 11 -1.39 -0.94 2.75
CA CYS A 11 -0.87 -1.50 3.99
C CYS A 11 0.66 -1.43 4.05
N VAL A 12 1.18 -0.90 5.16
CA VAL A 12 2.57 -1.09 5.58
C VAL A 12 2.60 -2.22 6.58
N VAL A 13 3.06 -3.38 6.11
CA VAL A 13 3.13 -4.62 6.89
C VAL A 13 4.59 -4.92 7.17
N GLU A 14 4.95 -5.09 8.43
CA GLU A 14 6.31 -5.38 8.86
C GLU A 14 6.37 -6.76 9.54
N ARG A 15 7.44 -7.51 9.27
CA ARG A 15 7.78 -8.77 9.92
C ARG A 15 9.29 -8.98 9.91
N ASP A 16 9.89 -9.18 11.09
CA ASP A 16 11.31 -9.50 11.27
C ASP A 16 12.27 -8.48 10.60
N GLY A 17 11.96 -7.20 10.71
CA GLY A 17 12.70 -6.08 10.11
C GLY A 17 12.48 -5.92 8.61
N ARG A 18 11.50 -6.61 8.02
CA ARG A 18 11.19 -6.60 6.59
C ARG A 18 9.76 -6.16 6.34
N PHE A 19 9.54 -5.50 5.21
CA PHE A 19 8.26 -4.95 4.81
C PHE A 19 7.70 -5.72 3.61
N LEU A 20 6.40 -5.98 3.64
CA LEU A 20 5.67 -6.58 2.52
C LEU A 20 5.53 -5.55 1.40
N ILE A 21 6.06 -5.90 0.23
CA ILE A 21 6.13 -5.07 -0.97
C ILE A 21 5.67 -5.91 -2.16
N VAL A 22 4.93 -5.31 -3.08
CA VAL A 22 4.57 -5.92 -4.36
C VAL A 22 5.51 -5.45 -5.45
N GLU A 23 5.85 -6.35 -6.36
CA GLU A 23 6.49 -6.01 -7.62
C GLU A 23 5.44 -6.12 -8.73
N GLU A 24 5.01 -4.98 -9.26
CA GLU A 24 3.92 -4.85 -10.23
C GLU A 24 4.45 -4.40 -11.60
N ARG A 25 3.73 -4.73 -12.67
CA ARG A 25 4.06 -4.31 -14.04
C ARG A 25 3.17 -3.15 -14.48
N ILE A 26 3.78 -2.00 -14.71
CA ILE A 26 3.05 -0.82 -15.16
C ILE A 26 3.71 -0.23 -16.40
N ALA A 27 2.90 -0.06 -17.45
CA ALA A 27 3.35 0.43 -18.76
C ALA A 27 4.58 -0.34 -19.30
N GLY A 28 4.66 -1.63 -18.98
CA GLY A 28 5.76 -2.52 -19.39
C GLY A 28 6.96 -2.55 -18.43
N GLU A 29 6.99 -1.72 -17.40
CA GLU A 29 8.10 -1.63 -16.44
C GLU A 29 7.76 -2.25 -15.09
N MET A 30 8.76 -2.84 -14.43
CA MET A 30 8.60 -3.44 -13.11
C MET A 30 8.79 -2.40 -12.00
N ARG A 31 7.71 -2.11 -11.27
CA ARG A 31 7.68 -1.13 -10.19
C ARG A 31 7.45 -1.81 -8.84
N LEU A 32 7.91 -1.16 -7.76
CA LEU A 32 7.73 -1.60 -6.38
C LEU A 32 6.73 -0.70 -5.68
N ASN A 33 5.84 -1.30 -4.89
CA ASN A 33 4.83 -0.59 -4.10
C ASN A 33 4.49 -1.32 -2.81
N GLN A 34 3.86 -0.65 -1.84
CA GLN A 34 3.08 -1.37 -0.84
C GLN A 34 1.90 -2.09 -1.54
N PRO A 35 1.37 -3.19 -0.97
CA PRO A 35 0.05 -3.65 -1.35
C PRO A 35 -0.95 -2.48 -1.25
N ALA A 36 -1.52 -2.09 -2.38
CA ALA A 36 -2.31 -0.86 -2.47
C ALA A 36 -3.13 -0.76 -3.75
N GLY A 37 -4.39 -0.36 -3.61
CA GLY A 37 -5.25 -0.10 -4.75
C GLY A 37 -6.41 0.85 -4.42
N HIS A 38 -7.39 0.90 -5.31
CA HIS A 38 -8.48 1.87 -5.21
C HIS A 38 -9.44 1.49 -4.09
N TRP A 39 -9.95 2.51 -3.40
CA TRP A 39 -11.09 2.29 -2.51
C TRP A 39 -12.35 2.07 -3.34
N GLU A 40 -13.05 0.97 -3.10
CA GLU A 40 -14.26 0.61 -3.84
C GLU A 40 -15.55 0.98 -3.12
N GLN A 41 -16.64 1.08 -3.88
CA GLN A 41 -17.95 1.37 -3.32
C GLN A 41 -18.50 0.15 -2.58
N GLY A 42 -18.99 0.35 -1.35
CA GLY A 42 -19.63 -0.69 -0.56
C GLY A 42 -18.72 -1.36 0.47
N GLU A 43 -17.45 -0.93 0.53
CA GLU A 43 -16.50 -1.31 1.57
C GLU A 43 -16.04 -0.09 2.39
N THR A 44 -15.58 -0.34 3.60
CA THR A 44 -14.81 0.63 4.39
C THR A 44 -13.37 0.72 3.86
N LEU A 45 -12.68 1.82 4.16
CA LEU A 45 -11.25 1.98 3.83
C LEU A 45 -10.37 0.87 4.43
N ILE A 46 -10.73 0.34 5.59
CA ILE A 46 -10.01 -0.76 6.26
C ILE A 46 -10.27 -2.08 5.52
N GLU A 47 -11.51 -2.33 5.11
CA GLU A 47 -11.85 -3.51 4.30
C GLU A 47 -11.14 -3.49 2.96
N GLY A 48 -11.12 -2.34 2.28
CA GLY A 48 -10.36 -2.17 1.03
C GLY A 48 -8.86 -2.43 1.24
N ALA A 49 -8.26 -1.89 2.30
CA ALA A 49 -6.84 -2.13 2.58
C ALA A 49 -6.52 -3.63 2.80
N ARG A 50 -7.43 -4.37 3.45
CA ARG A 50 -7.31 -5.82 3.66
C ARG A 50 -7.49 -6.59 2.35
N ARG A 51 -8.50 -6.22 1.56
CA ARG A 51 -8.81 -6.81 0.24
C ARG A 51 -7.61 -6.68 -0.70
N GLU A 52 -7.16 -5.44 -0.94
CA GLU A 52 -6.01 -5.13 -1.80
C GLU A 52 -4.75 -5.89 -1.36
N THR A 53 -4.50 -5.97 -0.05
CA THR A 53 -3.34 -6.72 0.43
C THR A 53 -3.46 -8.22 0.14
N LEU A 54 -4.63 -8.81 0.35
CA LEU A 54 -4.85 -10.22 0.07
C LEU A 54 -4.72 -10.52 -1.43
N GLU A 55 -5.34 -9.71 -2.28
CA GLU A 55 -5.35 -9.83 -3.75
C GLU A 55 -3.95 -9.70 -4.35
N GLU A 56 -3.17 -8.72 -3.89
CA GLU A 56 -1.83 -8.46 -4.46
C GLU A 56 -0.70 -9.24 -3.79
N THR A 57 -0.90 -9.85 -2.62
CA THR A 57 0.20 -10.51 -1.89
C THR A 57 -0.10 -11.89 -1.37
N ARG A 58 -1.38 -12.31 -1.37
CA ARG A 58 -1.89 -13.49 -0.68
C ARG A 58 -1.80 -13.42 0.84
N TRP A 59 -1.35 -12.30 1.43
CA TRP A 59 -1.30 -12.17 2.87
C TRP A 59 -2.62 -11.63 3.41
N GLU A 60 -3.20 -12.37 4.35
CA GLU A 60 -4.19 -11.82 5.25
C GLU A 60 -3.48 -10.92 6.26
N VAL A 61 -4.01 -9.71 6.42
CA VAL A 61 -3.47 -8.70 7.32
C VAL A 61 -4.54 -8.12 8.21
N GLU A 62 -4.11 -7.60 9.35
CA GLU A 62 -4.95 -6.88 10.29
C GLU A 62 -4.42 -5.46 10.45
N PRO A 63 -5.06 -4.44 9.83
CA PRO A 63 -4.76 -3.04 10.09
C PRO A 63 -4.90 -2.74 11.58
N THR A 64 -3.88 -2.11 12.16
CA THR A 64 -3.85 -1.76 13.59
C THR A 64 -3.97 -0.26 13.81
N HIS A 65 -3.46 0.55 12.87
CA HIS A 65 -3.41 2.00 12.98
C HIS A 65 -3.52 2.65 11.60
N VAL A 66 -4.08 3.86 11.57
CA VAL A 66 -3.85 4.76 10.44
C VAL A 66 -2.41 5.24 10.55
N LEU A 67 -1.64 5.05 9.50
CA LEU A 67 -0.26 5.53 9.42
C LEU A 67 -0.24 6.99 8.98
N GLY A 68 -1.01 7.32 7.95
CA GLY A 68 -1.07 8.68 7.41
C GLY A 68 -1.87 8.80 6.14
N LEU A 69 -2.04 10.05 5.71
CA LEU A 69 -2.63 10.42 4.43
C LEU A 69 -1.53 11.05 3.56
N TYR A 70 -1.39 10.54 2.34
CA TYR A 70 -0.34 10.95 1.42
C TYR A 70 -0.94 11.36 0.09
N HIS A 71 -0.47 12.47 -0.46
CA HIS A 71 -0.91 12.95 -1.76
C HIS A 71 0.24 12.94 -2.74
N VAL A 72 -0.01 12.50 -3.97
CA VAL A 72 0.92 12.64 -5.08
C VAL A 72 0.16 12.99 -6.35
N ASP A 73 0.73 13.91 -7.14
CA ASP A 73 0.34 14.16 -8.53
C ASP A 73 1.38 13.53 -9.44
N PRO A 74 1.13 12.34 -10.03
CA PRO A 74 2.10 11.72 -10.90
C PRO A 74 2.31 12.55 -12.18
N PRO A 75 3.56 12.76 -12.63
CA PRO A 75 3.82 13.49 -13.86
C PRO A 75 3.11 12.85 -15.06
N GLY A 76 2.44 13.67 -15.87
CA GLY A 76 1.76 13.21 -17.08
C GLY A 76 0.37 12.62 -16.89
N LEU A 77 -0.12 12.49 -15.65
CA LEU A 77 -1.52 12.17 -15.37
C LEU A 77 -2.32 13.45 -15.13
N GLY A 78 -3.56 13.47 -15.62
CA GLY A 78 -4.50 14.59 -15.41
C GLY A 78 -5.19 14.58 -14.04
N TYR A 79 -4.79 13.68 -13.15
CA TYR A 79 -5.39 13.45 -11.84
C TYR A 79 -4.32 13.02 -10.83
N GLY A 80 -4.58 13.27 -9.55
CA GLY A 80 -3.73 12.88 -8.43
C GLY A 80 -4.27 11.67 -7.66
N PHE A 81 -3.52 11.25 -6.64
CA PHE A 81 -3.90 10.17 -5.73
C PHE A 81 -3.82 10.63 -4.28
N LEU A 82 -4.87 10.37 -3.52
CA LEU A 82 -4.89 10.47 -2.06
C LEU A 82 -4.84 9.06 -1.48
N ARG A 83 -3.68 8.69 -0.93
CA ARG A 83 -3.45 7.41 -0.26
C ARG A 83 -3.77 7.52 1.22
N ILE A 84 -4.61 6.63 1.73
CA ILE A 84 -4.76 6.35 3.15
C ILE A 84 -3.96 5.09 3.46
N ALA A 85 -2.85 5.24 4.17
CA ALA A 85 -1.99 4.11 4.53
C ALA A 85 -2.29 3.65 5.95
N PHE A 86 -2.29 2.34 6.14
CA PHE A 86 -2.46 1.68 7.43
C PHE A 86 -1.19 0.92 7.81
N ALA A 87 -0.82 0.98 9.09
CA ALA A 87 0.08 -0.02 9.64
C ALA A 87 -0.73 -1.29 9.90
N ALA A 88 -0.21 -2.45 9.53
CA ALA A 88 -0.92 -3.71 9.67
C ALA A 88 0.01 -4.85 10.09
N ASP A 89 -0.57 -5.82 10.81
CA ASP A 89 0.12 -7.05 11.17
C ASP A 89 -0.14 -8.14 10.10
N ALA A 90 0.91 -8.86 9.70
CA ALA A 90 0.76 -10.07 8.92
C ALA A 90 0.13 -11.19 9.77
N ARG A 91 -0.92 -11.86 9.25
CA ARG A 91 -1.59 -12.97 9.93
C ARG A 91 -1.22 -14.31 9.32
N CYS A 92 -1.58 -14.55 8.07
CA CYS A 92 -1.25 -15.78 7.37
C CYS A 92 -1.14 -15.55 5.86
N GLU A 93 -0.39 -16.42 5.19
CA GLU A 93 -0.31 -16.44 3.73
C GLU A 93 -1.27 -17.48 3.16
N ARG A 94 -2.09 -17.06 2.21
CA ARG A 94 -3.03 -17.89 1.45
C ARG A 94 -2.40 -18.29 0.13
N SER A 95 -1.34 -19.09 0.23
CA SER A 95 -0.48 -19.49 -0.91
C SER A 95 -1.22 -20.15 -2.09
N GLU A 96 -2.43 -20.64 -1.85
CA GLU A 96 -3.32 -21.24 -2.85
C GLU A 96 -4.00 -20.22 -3.77
N LEU A 97 -4.06 -18.95 -3.40
CA LEU A 97 -4.73 -17.90 -4.17
C LEU A 97 -3.87 -17.46 -5.36
N ALA A 98 -4.51 -17.03 -6.44
CA ALA A 98 -3.82 -16.29 -7.50
C ALA A 98 -3.44 -14.89 -6.99
N LEU A 99 -2.42 -14.28 -7.62
CA LEU A 99 -2.18 -12.84 -7.47
C LEU A 99 -2.99 -12.12 -8.54
N ASP A 100 -3.34 -10.87 -8.26
CA ASP A 100 -4.01 -10.00 -9.22
C ASP A 100 -3.23 -9.79 -10.52
N ASP A 101 -3.98 -9.53 -11.58
CA ASP A 101 -3.44 -9.25 -12.91
C ASP A 101 -2.50 -8.05 -12.85
N GLY A 102 -1.25 -8.26 -13.29
CA GLY A 102 -0.21 -7.23 -13.28
C GLY A 102 0.72 -7.30 -12.07
N ILE A 103 0.39 -8.06 -11.03
CA ILE A 103 1.32 -8.35 -9.93
C ILE A 103 2.21 -9.52 -10.31
N ALA A 104 3.53 -9.29 -10.29
CA ALA A 104 4.50 -10.33 -10.60
C ALA A 104 4.84 -11.20 -9.38
N ARG A 105 4.94 -10.59 -8.19
CA ARG A 105 5.24 -11.26 -6.92
C ARG A 105 5.10 -10.33 -5.72
N ALA A 106 4.91 -10.93 -4.55
CA ALA A 106 5.15 -10.29 -3.26
C ALA A 106 6.58 -10.54 -2.76
N LEU A 107 7.14 -9.57 -2.06
CA LEU A 107 8.52 -9.54 -1.56
C LEU A 107 8.53 -9.07 -0.10
N TRP A 108 9.47 -9.60 0.69
CA TRP A 108 9.78 -9.10 2.04
C TRP A 108 11.13 -8.40 2.02
N LEU A 109 11.11 -7.08 1.98
CA LEU A 109 12.30 -6.24 1.82
C LEU A 109 12.61 -5.44 3.08
N THR A 110 13.87 -5.38 3.47
CA THR A 110 14.33 -4.42 4.48
C THR A 110 14.16 -2.99 3.98
N ARG A 111 14.13 -2.02 4.90
CA ARG A 111 14.07 -0.60 4.53
C ARG A 111 15.21 -0.19 3.60
N ASP A 112 16.42 -0.72 3.82
CA ASP A 112 17.59 -0.40 3.00
C ASP A 112 17.48 -0.98 1.58
N GLU A 113 16.96 -2.20 1.43
CA GLU A 113 16.67 -2.79 0.11
C GLU A 113 15.61 -1.97 -0.65
N ILE A 114 14.59 -1.46 0.06
CA ILE A 114 13.58 -0.57 -0.52
C ILE A 114 14.23 0.74 -0.96
N ALA A 115 15.03 1.38 -0.10
CA ALA A 115 15.70 2.64 -0.41
C ALA A 115 16.68 2.52 -1.59
N ALA A 116 17.42 1.41 -1.67
CA ALA A 116 18.33 1.12 -2.78
C ALA A 116 17.60 0.96 -4.12
N SER A 117 16.30 0.62 -4.09
CA SER A 117 15.47 0.40 -5.28
C SER A 117 14.67 1.64 -5.71
N HIS A 118 15.09 2.85 -5.34
CA HIS A 118 14.33 4.09 -5.53
C HIS A 118 13.85 4.33 -6.98
N GLU A 119 14.67 4.02 -7.99
CA GLU A 119 14.31 4.20 -9.41
C GLU A 119 13.11 3.34 -9.83
N ARG A 120 12.85 2.26 -9.08
CA ARG A 120 11.77 1.31 -9.33
C ARG A 120 10.51 1.62 -8.52
N HIS A 121 10.51 2.62 -7.64
CA HIS A 121 9.33 2.92 -6.84
C HIS A 121 8.17 3.35 -7.72
N ARG A 122 6.96 2.89 -7.37
CA ARG A 122 5.72 3.31 -8.03
C ARG A 122 5.42 4.79 -7.80
N SER A 123 5.84 5.31 -6.65
CA SER A 123 5.75 6.71 -6.27
C SER A 123 6.70 6.99 -5.09
N PRO A 124 6.97 8.27 -4.75
CA PRO A 124 7.74 8.62 -3.54
C PRO A 124 7.09 8.12 -2.24
N MET A 125 5.80 7.79 -2.26
CA MET A 125 5.09 7.28 -1.08
C MET A 125 5.64 5.94 -0.60
N VAL A 126 6.29 5.15 -1.47
CA VAL A 126 6.79 3.81 -1.14
C VAL A 126 7.78 3.85 0.02
N LEU A 127 8.85 4.64 -0.10
CA LEU A 127 9.82 4.79 0.97
C LEU A 127 9.27 5.63 2.13
N ARG A 128 8.49 6.68 1.81
CA ARG A 128 7.96 7.59 2.84
C ARG A 128 7.07 6.86 3.85
N CYS A 129 6.19 5.96 3.40
CA CYS A 129 5.32 5.18 4.28
C CYS A 129 6.16 4.27 5.21
N VAL A 130 7.22 3.65 4.70
CA VAL A 130 8.13 2.82 5.52
C VAL A 130 8.86 3.67 6.56
N ASP A 131 9.37 4.84 6.17
CA ASP A 131 10.08 5.74 7.08
C ASP A 131 9.16 6.28 8.19
N ASP A 132 7.93 6.68 7.87
CA ASP A 132 6.94 7.10 8.87
C ASP A 132 6.56 5.94 9.80
N TYR A 133 6.45 4.71 9.27
CA TYR A 133 6.20 3.53 10.09
C TYR A 133 7.33 3.32 11.12
N LEU A 134 8.58 3.42 10.68
CA LEU A 134 9.78 3.26 11.52
C LEU A 134 9.97 4.42 12.51
N ALA A 135 9.50 5.61 12.17
CA ALA A 135 9.46 6.77 13.08
C ALA A 135 8.41 6.62 14.19
N GLY A 136 7.60 5.55 14.19
CA GLY A 136 6.60 5.27 15.21
C GLY A 136 5.29 6.05 15.02
N VAL A 137 5.03 6.61 13.83
CA VAL A 137 3.77 7.32 13.55
C VAL A 137 2.61 6.32 13.61
N ARG A 138 1.67 6.52 14.53
CA ARG A 138 0.49 5.66 14.71
C ARG A 138 -0.70 6.51 15.14
N TYR A 139 -1.76 6.51 14.36
CA TYR A 139 -3.05 7.11 14.73
C TYR A 139 -4.10 6.02 14.92
N PRO A 140 -5.07 6.19 15.84
CA PRO A 140 -6.09 5.18 16.07
C PRO A 140 -6.95 4.98 14.82
N LEU A 141 -7.39 3.74 14.55
CA LEU A 141 -8.31 3.46 13.44
C LEU A 141 -9.61 4.26 13.53
N SER A 142 -10.04 4.59 14.75
CA SER A 142 -11.21 5.45 15.02
C SER A 142 -11.03 6.90 14.55
N LEU A 143 -9.86 7.29 14.04
CA LEU A 143 -9.69 8.54 13.30
C LEU A 143 -10.58 8.58 12.04
N ILE A 144 -10.89 7.41 11.48
CA ILE A 144 -11.75 7.25 10.31
C ILE A 144 -13.11 6.71 10.78
N ALA A 145 -14.19 7.39 10.38
CA ALA A 145 -15.56 6.94 10.60
C ALA A 145 -16.26 6.74 9.25
N HIS A 146 -16.93 5.61 9.09
CA HIS A 146 -17.86 5.35 8.00
C HIS A 146 -19.27 5.46 8.57
N LEU A 147 -20.10 6.34 8.01
CA LEU A 147 -21.42 6.72 8.52
C LEU A 147 -22.53 6.38 7.52
#